data_AF-A0A6J6JD56-F1
#
_entry.id   AF-A0A6J6JD56-F1
#
_cell.length_a   1.000
_cell.length_b   1.000
_cell.length_c   1.000
_cell.angle_alpha   90.00
_cell.angle_beta   90.00
_cell.angle_gamma   90.00
#
_symmetry.space_group_name_H-M   'P 1'
#
loop_
_entity.id
_entity.type
_entity.pdbx_description
1 polymer ?
#
loop_
_entity_poly.entity_id
_entity_poly.type
_entity_poly.pdbx_seq_one_letter_code
_entity_poly.pdbx_strand_id
1 'polypeptide(L)'
;MSFVVLYGIRTDYVHEVSEILDSIGLEAELWDNRDGSQDFAQLEGRPFVLAAGSPNGRMELDSEARGLKMNPHPAIVHQSASVSPSASLGPGSTVNRLVAIGSRTKIGSHVQINRSVSIGHGARVGNFVSFGAAVVLSGNVTIEAAAFLGAGSVVLPGLKVGNGAMVGAGAVVTRDVPAGRTVVGVPARLI
;
A
#
# COMPACT_ATOMS: atom_id res chain seq x y z
N MET A 1 14.68 9.92 20.35
CA MET A 1 14.05 8.90 19.49
C MET A 1 13.44 9.59 18.28
N SER A 2 13.53 8.99 17.09
CA SER A 2 12.85 9.50 15.90
C SER A 2 11.43 8.97 15.89
N PHE A 3 10.44 9.85 16.09
CA PHE A 3 9.03 9.49 16.08
C PHE A 3 8.45 9.67 14.67
N VAL A 4 7.70 8.69 14.19
CA VAL A 4 6.87 8.82 12.98
C VAL A 4 5.43 9.12 13.38
N VAL A 5 4.76 9.96 12.62
CA VAL A 5 3.34 10.25 12.86
C VAL A 5 2.50 9.23 12.10
N LEU A 6 1.65 8.49 12.81
CA LEU A 6 0.62 7.67 12.18
C LEU A 6 -0.64 8.53 12.04
N TYR A 7 -0.81 9.10 10.85
CA TYR A 7 -1.79 10.15 10.59
C TYR A 7 -3.11 9.60 10.05
N GLY A 8 -4.22 10.17 10.52
CA GLY A 8 -5.55 9.91 9.97
C GLY A 8 -6.15 8.60 10.45
N ILE A 9 -6.15 8.39 11.76
CA ILE A 9 -6.69 7.19 12.41
C ILE A 9 -8.21 7.15 12.23
N ARG A 10 -8.66 6.46 11.18
CA ARG A 10 -10.09 6.33 10.84
C ARG A 10 -10.63 4.92 11.10
N THR A 11 -9.76 3.90 11.18
CA THR A 11 -10.12 2.48 11.24
C THR A 11 -9.10 1.67 12.03
N ASP A 12 -9.46 0.43 12.40
CA ASP A 12 -8.57 -0.54 13.07
C ASP A 12 -7.31 -0.90 12.27
N TYR A 13 -7.23 -0.51 10.99
CA TYR A 13 -6.00 -0.65 10.19
C TYR A 13 -4.80 0.08 10.80
N VAL A 14 -5.04 1.02 11.72
CA VAL A 14 -4.00 1.64 12.57
C VAL A 14 -3.14 0.60 13.27
N HIS A 15 -3.74 -0.46 13.81
CA HIS A 15 -3.04 -1.50 14.56
C HIS A 15 -2.13 -2.34 13.66
N GLU A 16 -2.54 -2.60 12.41
CA GLU A 16 -1.72 -3.29 11.43
C GLU A 16 -0.44 -2.51 11.12
N VAL A 17 -0.54 -1.19 11.01
CA VAL A 17 0.63 -0.35 10.72
C VAL A 17 1.50 -0.22 11.97
N SER A 18 0.92 -0.09 13.16
CA SER A 18 1.66 -0.12 14.43
C SER A 18 2.46 -1.41 14.58
N GLU A 19 1.89 -2.58 14.26
CA GLU A 19 2.64 -3.85 14.31
C GLU A 19 3.85 -3.88 13.36
N ILE A 20 3.75 -3.26 12.18
CA ILE A 20 4.91 -3.13 11.25
C ILE A 20 6.01 -2.29 11.89
N LEU A 21 5.64 -1.17 12.50
CA LEU A 21 6.55 -0.22 13.14
C LEU A 21 7.23 -0.83 14.37
N ASP A 22 6.46 -1.52 15.22
CA ASP A 22 6.97 -2.24 16.40
C ASP A 22 8.00 -3.31 15.98
N SER A 23 7.75 -4.00 14.87
CA SER A 23 8.64 -5.05 14.35
C SER A 23 10.02 -4.54 13.96
N ILE A 24 10.17 -3.24 13.72
CA ILE A 24 11.44 -2.57 13.37
C ILE A 24 11.91 -1.61 14.47
N GLY A 25 11.26 -1.61 15.64
CA GLY A 25 11.60 -0.75 16.77
C GLY A 25 11.37 0.74 16.51
N LEU A 26 10.44 1.10 15.62
CA LEU A 26 10.09 2.49 15.31
C LEU A 26 8.84 2.89 16.09
N GLU A 27 8.98 3.85 17.01
CA GLU A 27 7.83 4.37 17.77
C GLU A 27 6.97 5.31 16.91
N ALA A 28 5.65 5.17 17.04
CA ALA A 28 4.69 6.04 16.36
C ALA A 28 3.85 6.85 17.33
N GLU A 29 3.63 8.11 16.95
CA GLU A 29 2.67 8.99 17.59
C GLU A 29 1.36 8.93 16.80
N LEU A 30 0.28 8.61 17.50
CA LEU A 30 -1.05 8.42 16.93
C LEU A 30 -1.77 9.76 16.79
N TRP A 31 -2.14 10.14 15.57
CA TRP A 31 -2.86 11.39 15.30
C TRP A 31 -4.18 11.14 14.57
N ASP A 32 -5.29 11.27 15.29
CA ASP A 32 -6.65 11.27 14.74
C ASP A 32 -7.04 12.68 14.28
N ASN A 33 -7.33 12.84 12.99
CA ASN A 33 -7.76 14.12 12.41
C ASN A 33 -9.26 14.42 12.59
N ARG A 34 -10.02 13.55 13.25
CA ARG A 34 -11.46 13.75 13.50
C ARG A 34 -11.74 14.49 14.80
N ASP A 35 -10.83 14.46 15.76
CA ASP A 35 -11.13 14.91 17.12
C ASP A 35 -11.05 16.43 17.32
N GLY A 36 -10.53 17.18 16.33
CA GLY A 36 -10.49 18.66 16.31
C GLY A 36 -9.77 19.31 17.50
N SER A 37 -9.23 18.51 18.41
CA SER A 37 -8.69 18.93 19.71
C SER A 37 -7.17 19.02 19.72
N GLN A 38 -6.55 18.53 18.64
CA GLN A 38 -5.10 18.46 18.47
C GLN A 38 -4.55 19.72 17.79
N ASP A 39 -3.40 20.19 18.28
CA ASP A 39 -2.67 21.32 17.69
C ASP A 39 -1.82 20.84 16.50
N PHE A 40 -2.42 20.89 15.30
CA PHE A 40 -1.78 20.44 14.07
C PHE A 40 -0.54 21.26 13.65
N ALA A 41 -0.27 22.42 14.26
CA ALA A 41 0.95 23.19 13.99
C ALA A 41 2.22 22.41 14.38
N GLN A 42 2.11 21.51 15.36
CA GLN A 42 3.21 20.68 15.85
C GLN A 42 3.63 19.59 14.85
N LEU A 43 2.89 19.41 13.76
CA LEU A 43 3.15 18.41 12.73
C LEU A 43 4.06 18.90 11.61
N GLU A 44 4.31 20.20 11.47
CA GLU A 44 5.10 20.75 10.37
C GLU A 44 6.47 20.07 10.25
N GLY A 45 6.80 19.59 9.04
CA GLY A 45 8.06 18.91 8.74
C GLY A 45 8.19 17.49 9.29
N ARG A 46 7.25 17.00 10.11
CA ARG A 46 7.33 15.66 10.69
C ARG A 46 7.09 14.57 9.62
N PRO A 47 7.78 13.42 9.73
CA PRO A 47 7.54 12.30 8.84
C PRO A 47 6.22 11.60 9.19
N PHE A 48 5.45 11.16 8.20
CA PHE A 48 4.19 10.45 8.43
C PHE A 48 4.02 9.16 7.64
N VAL A 49 3.18 8.28 8.20
CA VAL A 49 2.64 7.08 7.54
C VAL A 49 1.12 7.12 7.66
N LEU A 50 0.42 6.57 6.66
CA LEU A 50 -1.04 6.57 6.61
C LEU A 50 -1.61 5.19 6.91
N ALA A 51 -2.60 5.15 7.80
CA ALA A 51 -3.32 3.94 8.18
C ALA A 51 -4.75 3.87 7.59
N ALA A 52 -4.90 4.16 6.30
CA ALA A 52 -6.16 3.98 5.58
C ALA A 52 -6.06 2.84 4.56
N GLY A 53 -6.96 1.86 4.64
CA GLY A 53 -6.93 0.68 3.77
C GLY A 53 -7.32 0.94 2.32
N SER A 54 -8.17 1.94 2.06
CA SER A 54 -8.62 2.27 0.70
C SER A 54 -7.67 3.26 -0.01
N PRO A 55 -7.50 3.14 -1.33
CA PRO A 55 -6.71 4.12 -2.09
C PRO A 55 -7.21 5.55 -1.91
N ASN A 56 -8.52 5.77 -2.02
CA ASN A 56 -9.13 7.10 -1.92
C ASN A 56 -8.93 7.72 -0.54
N GLY A 57 -9.14 6.94 0.53
CA GLY A 57 -8.92 7.42 1.89
C GLY A 57 -7.45 7.79 2.13
N ARG A 58 -6.49 7.05 1.54
CA ARG A 58 -5.07 7.44 1.61
C ARG A 58 -4.77 8.71 0.83
N MET A 59 -5.36 8.91 -0.35
CA MET A 59 -5.13 10.12 -1.13
C MET A 59 -5.66 11.37 -0.43
N GLU A 60 -6.85 11.27 0.19
CA GLU A 60 -7.39 12.34 1.03
C GLU A 60 -6.45 12.68 2.20
N LEU A 61 -6.05 11.67 2.97
CA LEU A 61 -5.16 11.87 4.12
C LEU A 61 -3.76 12.36 3.73
N ASP A 62 -3.21 11.90 2.60
CA ASP A 62 -1.94 12.41 2.07
C ASP A 62 -2.04 13.89 1.71
N SER A 63 -3.15 14.29 1.05
CA SER A 63 -3.40 15.69 0.73
C SER A 63 -3.50 16.55 2.00
N GLU A 64 -4.21 16.07 3.02
CA GLU A 64 -4.33 16.75 4.31
C GLU A 64 -2.97 16.89 5.02
N ALA A 65 -2.22 15.79 5.17
CA ALA A 65 -0.90 15.78 5.81
C ALA A 65 0.10 16.69 5.09
N ARG A 66 0.09 16.71 3.75
CA ARG A 66 0.91 17.65 2.97
C ARG A 66 0.47 19.09 3.12
N GLY A 67 -0.82 19.36 3.30
CA GLY A 67 -1.33 20.68 3.66
C GLY A 67 -0.78 21.19 4.99
N LEU A 68 -0.49 20.27 5.91
CA LEU A 68 0.23 20.51 7.17
C LEU A 68 1.77 20.53 7.00
N LYS A 69 2.25 20.52 5.75
CA LYS A 69 3.68 20.50 5.38
C LYS A 69 4.45 19.32 6.00
N MET A 70 3.76 18.21 6.26
CA MET A 70 4.40 16.96 6.66
C MET A 70 5.03 16.28 5.44
N ASN A 71 5.98 15.38 5.68
CA ASN A 71 6.64 14.61 4.63
C ASN A 71 6.36 13.12 4.79
N PRO A 72 6.03 12.36 3.73
CA PRO A 72 5.86 10.93 3.88
C PRO A 72 7.18 10.29 4.34
N HIS A 73 7.10 9.44 5.36
CA HIS A 73 8.24 8.67 5.84
C HIS A 73 8.75 7.73 4.72
N PRO A 74 10.04 7.37 4.67
CA PRO A 74 10.50 6.25 3.84
C PRO A 74 9.65 5.00 4.04
N ALA A 75 9.60 4.12 3.03
CA ALA A 75 8.80 2.89 3.13
C ALA A 75 9.15 2.10 4.39
N ILE A 76 8.13 1.66 5.13
CA ILE A 76 8.31 0.81 6.32
C ILE A 76 8.08 -0.65 5.94
N VAL A 77 8.97 -1.52 6.39
CA VAL A 77 9.01 -2.93 5.99
C VAL A 77 9.10 -3.79 7.23
N HIS A 78 8.10 -4.64 7.44
CA HIS A 78 8.09 -5.57 8.56
C HIS A 78 9.33 -6.48 8.51
N GLN A 79 9.95 -6.76 9.66
CA GLN A 79 11.21 -7.52 9.75
C GLN A 79 11.20 -8.90 9.07
N SER A 80 10.03 -9.52 8.92
CA SER A 80 9.86 -10.83 8.27
C SER A 80 9.62 -10.76 6.75
N ALA A 81 9.46 -9.57 6.16
CA ALA A 81 9.30 -9.43 4.73
C ALA A 81 10.64 -9.61 4.01
N SER A 82 10.62 -10.29 2.86
CA SER A 82 11.79 -10.46 2.00
C SER A 82 11.68 -9.52 0.80
N VAL A 83 12.53 -8.50 0.76
CA VAL A 83 12.57 -7.53 -0.35
C VAL A 83 13.90 -7.68 -1.09
N SER A 84 13.84 -7.91 -2.40
CA SER A 84 15.06 -7.98 -3.21
C SER A 84 15.87 -6.69 -3.09
N PRO A 85 17.21 -6.73 -2.95
CA PRO A 85 18.06 -5.54 -2.93
C PRO A 85 17.98 -4.68 -4.20
N SER A 86 17.50 -5.26 -5.31
CA SER A 86 17.31 -4.56 -6.58
C SER A 86 15.92 -3.95 -6.76
N ALA A 87 15.02 -4.16 -5.79
CA ALA A 87 13.71 -3.54 -5.77
C ALA A 87 13.79 -2.14 -5.14
N SER A 88 12.86 -1.26 -5.55
CA SER A 88 12.74 0.10 -5.00
C SER A 88 11.34 0.32 -4.44
N LEU A 89 11.23 0.92 -3.25
CA LEU A 89 9.98 1.24 -2.59
C LEU A 89 9.82 2.76 -2.42
N GLY A 90 8.71 3.31 -2.91
CA GLY A 90 8.40 4.73 -2.72
C GLY A 90 7.99 5.06 -1.28
N PRO A 91 8.14 6.34 -0.86
CA PRO A 91 7.83 6.76 0.50
C PRO A 91 6.33 6.66 0.82
N GLY A 92 6.01 6.53 2.10
CA GLY A 92 4.66 6.31 2.65
C GLY A 92 4.13 4.89 2.44
N SER A 93 4.85 4.04 1.72
CA SER A 93 4.45 2.64 1.47
C SER A 93 4.69 1.77 2.69
N THR A 94 3.80 0.81 2.92
CA THR A 94 3.88 -0.14 4.03
C THR A 94 3.95 -1.57 3.50
N VAL A 95 4.89 -2.35 4.03
CA VAL A 95 5.09 -3.75 3.67
C VAL A 95 4.89 -4.61 4.92
N ASN A 96 3.80 -5.36 4.94
CA ASN A 96 3.39 -6.16 6.09
C ASN A 96 4.17 -7.50 6.16
N ARG A 97 3.96 -8.27 7.23
CA ARG A 97 4.64 -9.54 7.48
C ARG A 97 4.46 -10.55 6.35
N LEU A 98 5.50 -11.36 6.16
CA LEU A 98 5.53 -12.48 5.20
C LEU A 98 5.36 -12.08 3.74
N VAL A 99 5.55 -10.80 3.40
CA VAL A 99 5.59 -10.34 2.02
C VAL A 99 6.89 -10.76 1.34
N ALA A 100 6.81 -11.13 0.07
CA ALA A 100 7.97 -11.35 -0.79
C ALA A 100 7.92 -10.41 -2.01
N ILE A 101 9.01 -9.66 -2.26
CA ILE A 101 9.13 -8.75 -3.41
C ILE A 101 10.34 -9.15 -4.26
N GLY A 102 10.06 -9.55 -5.49
CA GLY A 102 11.03 -10.02 -6.47
C GLY A 102 11.97 -8.94 -7.01
N SER A 103 13.01 -9.39 -7.71
CA SER A 103 14.07 -8.51 -8.24
C SER A 103 13.57 -7.51 -9.27
N ARG A 104 14.21 -6.34 -9.33
CA ARG A 104 13.93 -5.24 -10.28
C ARG A 104 12.48 -4.72 -10.25
N THR A 105 11.74 -5.02 -9.18
CA THR A 105 10.39 -4.51 -8.96
C THR A 105 10.43 -3.06 -8.49
N LYS A 106 9.52 -2.24 -9.03
CA LYS A 106 9.37 -0.83 -8.64
C LYS A 106 8.01 -0.61 -8.01
N ILE A 107 8.00 -0.22 -6.74
CA ILE A 107 6.80 0.13 -5.99
C ILE A 107 6.73 1.64 -5.81
N GLY A 108 5.59 2.24 -6.13
CA GLY A 108 5.31 3.67 -5.96
C GLY A 108 5.16 4.09 -4.50
N SER A 109 4.68 5.32 -4.31
CA SER A 109 4.42 5.92 -3.00
C SER A 109 3.06 5.51 -2.44
N HIS A 110 2.95 5.46 -1.11
CA HIS A 110 1.71 5.15 -0.39
C HIS A 110 1.03 3.84 -0.80
N VAL A 111 1.83 2.86 -1.25
CA VAL A 111 1.36 1.51 -1.56
C VAL A 111 1.24 0.73 -0.27
N GLN A 112 0.10 0.08 -0.08
CA GLN A 112 -0.10 -0.82 1.06
C GLN A 112 -0.04 -2.27 0.60
N ILE A 113 0.98 -2.98 1.06
CA ILE A 113 1.21 -4.38 0.74
C ILE A 113 0.89 -5.20 1.98
N ASN A 114 -0.29 -5.82 2.00
CA ASN A 114 -0.79 -6.57 3.15
C ASN A 114 -0.10 -7.95 3.25
N ARG A 115 -0.42 -8.68 4.31
CA ARG A 115 0.24 -9.92 4.72
C ARG A 115 0.29 -10.95 3.61
N SER A 116 1.43 -11.64 3.53
CA SER A 116 1.63 -12.78 2.63
C SER A 116 1.44 -12.45 1.14
N VAL A 117 1.47 -11.18 0.75
CA VAL A 117 1.47 -10.79 -0.66
C VAL A 117 2.81 -11.22 -1.30
N SER A 118 2.74 -11.79 -2.49
CA SER A 118 3.91 -12.19 -3.28
C SER A 118 3.94 -11.40 -4.58
N ILE A 119 5.00 -10.62 -4.79
CA ILE A 119 5.21 -9.82 -5.99
C ILE A 119 6.38 -10.39 -6.76
N GLY A 120 6.13 -10.90 -7.96
CA GLY A 120 7.13 -11.42 -8.87
C GLY A 120 8.16 -10.39 -9.33
N HIS A 121 9.20 -10.85 -10.02
CA HIS A 121 10.26 -9.97 -10.53
C HIS A 121 9.75 -8.99 -11.58
N GLY A 122 10.40 -7.83 -11.70
CA GLY A 122 10.16 -6.84 -12.75
C GLY A 122 8.78 -6.17 -12.71
N ALA A 123 8.03 -6.33 -11.63
CA ALA A 123 6.71 -5.73 -11.49
C ALA A 123 6.82 -4.20 -11.37
N ARG A 124 5.78 -3.48 -11.81
CA ARG A 124 5.67 -2.02 -11.71
C ARG A 124 4.36 -1.70 -11.03
N VAL A 125 4.42 -1.10 -9.85
CA VAL A 125 3.24 -0.77 -9.04
C VAL A 125 3.18 0.74 -8.87
N GLY A 126 2.06 1.33 -9.29
CA GLY A 126 1.78 2.76 -9.18
C GLY A 126 1.50 3.21 -7.74
N ASN A 127 1.37 4.52 -7.56
CA ASN A 127 1.11 5.12 -6.25
C ASN A 127 -0.26 4.70 -5.71
N PHE A 128 -0.41 4.67 -4.39
CA PHE A 128 -1.68 4.43 -3.70
C PHE A 128 -2.35 3.08 -3.97
N VAL A 129 -1.66 2.12 -4.60
CA VAL A 129 -2.20 0.77 -4.79
C VAL A 129 -2.44 0.08 -3.44
N SER A 130 -3.56 -0.65 -3.34
CA SER A 130 -3.83 -1.52 -2.19
C SER A 130 -3.77 -2.98 -2.60
N PHE A 131 -2.97 -3.76 -1.89
CA PHE A 131 -3.03 -5.22 -1.95
C PHE A 131 -3.76 -5.75 -0.72
N GLY A 132 -4.80 -6.55 -0.93
CA GLY A 132 -5.36 -7.41 0.11
C GLY A 132 -4.36 -8.49 0.51
N ALA A 133 -4.66 -9.22 1.59
CA ALA A 133 -3.80 -10.30 2.05
C ALA A 133 -3.67 -11.39 0.97
N ALA A 134 -2.49 -12.01 0.87
CA ALA A 134 -2.21 -13.14 -0.02
C ALA A 134 -2.44 -12.88 -1.52
N VAL A 135 -2.37 -11.63 -1.99
CA VAL A 135 -2.35 -11.36 -3.43
C VAL A 135 -1.06 -11.89 -4.07
N VAL A 136 -1.16 -12.44 -5.27
CA VAL A 136 -0.01 -12.90 -6.05
C VAL A 136 0.08 -12.13 -7.36
N LEU A 137 1.17 -11.38 -7.55
CA LEU A 137 1.57 -10.85 -8.85
C LEU A 137 2.63 -11.77 -9.45
N SER A 138 2.39 -12.27 -10.65
CA SER A 138 3.41 -12.98 -11.41
C SER A 138 4.49 -12.02 -11.95
N GLY A 139 5.50 -12.56 -12.66
CA GLY A 139 6.57 -11.75 -13.23
C GLY A 139 6.10 -10.70 -14.23
N ASN A 140 6.73 -9.52 -14.20
CA ASN A 140 6.53 -8.40 -15.13
C ASN A 140 5.09 -7.83 -15.18
N VAL A 141 4.30 -7.98 -14.12
CA VAL A 141 2.97 -7.38 -14.01
C VAL A 141 3.06 -5.87 -13.80
N THR A 142 2.16 -5.11 -14.42
CA THR A 142 1.99 -3.67 -14.17
C THR A 142 0.67 -3.41 -13.45
N ILE A 143 0.73 -2.79 -12.28
CA ILE A 143 -0.44 -2.28 -11.56
C ILE A 143 -0.36 -0.76 -11.59
N GLU A 144 -1.33 -0.09 -12.19
CA GLU A 144 -1.36 1.37 -12.25
C GLU A 144 -1.91 1.97 -10.94
N ALA A 145 -1.84 3.30 -10.82
CA ALA A 145 -2.13 4.00 -9.57
C ALA A 145 -3.54 3.71 -9.03
N ALA A 146 -3.70 3.82 -7.71
CA ALA A 146 -4.97 3.70 -6.99
C ALA A 146 -5.78 2.41 -7.24
N ALA A 147 -5.20 1.39 -7.90
CA ALA A 147 -5.85 0.10 -8.09
C ALA A 147 -5.99 -0.64 -6.75
N PHE A 148 -7.00 -1.49 -6.66
CA PHE A 148 -7.26 -2.35 -5.51
C PHE A 148 -7.25 -3.81 -5.93
N LEU A 149 -6.41 -4.63 -5.28
CA LEU A 149 -6.37 -6.07 -5.49
C LEU A 149 -6.91 -6.77 -4.26
N GLY A 150 -8.07 -7.42 -4.40
CA GLY A 150 -8.73 -8.15 -3.34
C GLY A 150 -7.92 -9.35 -2.86
N ALA A 151 -8.15 -9.75 -1.61
CA ALA A 151 -7.39 -10.80 -0.95
C ALA A 151 -7.38 -12.11 -1.77
N GLY A 152 -6.23 -12.76 -1.85
CA GLY A 152 -6.05 -14.03 -2.59
C GLY A 152 -6.20 -13.92 -4.11
N SER A 153 -6.29 -12.72 -4.68
CA SER A 153 -6.32 -12.57 -6.15
C SER A 153 -4.95 -12.85 -6.77
N VAL A 154 -4.96 -13.33 -8.01
CA VAL A 154 -3.78 -13.68 -8.78
C VAL A 154 -3.77 -12.93 -10.10
N VAL A 155 -2.65 -12.30 -10.45
CA VAL A 155 -2.42 -11.68 -11.76
C VAL A 155 -1.37 -12.47 -12.52
N LEU A 156 -1.75 -12.99 -13.70
CA LEU A 156 -0.85 -13.76 -14.57
C LEU A 156 0.28 -12.89 -15.15
N PRO A 157 1.40 -13.51 -15.61
CA PRO A 157 2.59 -12.78 -16.01
C PRO A 157 2.34 -11.75 -17.12
N GLY A 158 3.02 -10.60 -17.04
CA GLY A 158 3.03 -9.59 -18.11
C GLY A 158 1.75 -8.77 -18.27
N LEU A 159 0.72 -9.00 -17.45
CA LEU A 159 -0.55 -8.30 -17.55
C LEU A 159 -0.54 -6.93 -16.88
N LYS A 160 -1.52 -6.10 -17.26
CA LYS A 160 -1.77 -4.78 -16.70
C LYS A 160 -3.11 -4.72 -15.95
N VAL A 161 -3.09 -4.12 -14.76
CA VAL A 161 -4.29 -3.65 -14.04
C VAL A 161 -4.31 -2.12 -14.06
N GLY A 162 -5.31 -1.55 -14.72
CA GLY A 162 -5.39 -0.12 -14.99
C GLY A 162 -5.66 0.76 -13.77
N ASN A 163 -5.43 2.06 -13.92
CA ASN A 163 -5.59 3.06 -12.86
C ASN A 163 -6.98 2.97 -12.21
N GLY A 164 -7.04 2.89 -10.88
CA GLY A 164 -8.30 2.81 -10.12
C GLY A 164 -9.12 1.54 -10.38
N ALA A 165 -8.59 0.54 -11.08
CA ALA A 165 -9.29 -0.72 -11.29
C ALA A 165 -9.38 -1.56 -10.01
N MET A 166 -10.39 -2.41 -9.93
CA MET A 166 -10.60 -3.32 -8.80
C MET A 166 -10.56 -4.78 -9.26
N VAL A 167 -9.72 -5.58 -8.63
CA VAL A 167 -9.70 -7.03 -8.75
C VAL A 167 -10.39 -7.62 -7.52
N GLY A 168 -11.46 -8.38 -7.70
CA GLY A 168 -12.18 -9.03 -6.61
C GLY A 168 -11.32 -10.04 -5.86
N ALA A 169 -11.68 -10.32 -4.60
CA ALA A 169 -11.03 -11.35 -3.82
C ALA A 169 -11.11 -12.72 -4.53
N GLY A 170 -10.02 -13.47 -4.49
CA GLY A 170 -9.88 -14.79 -5.13
C GLY A 170 -9.93 -14.79 -6.66
N ALA A 171 -9.99 -13.63 -7.33
CA ALA A 171 -10.07 -13.58 -8.79
C ALA A 171 -8.72 -13.93 -9.45
N VAL A 172 -8.78 -14.59 -10.61
CA VAL A 172 -7.58 -14.89 -11.43
C VAL A 172 -7.61 -14.07 -12.71
N VAL A 173 -6.80 -13.02 -12.74
CA VAL A 173 -6.70 -12.08 -13.87
C VAL A 173 -5.90 -12.73 -15.00
N THR A 174 -6.60 -13.02 -16.09
CA THR A 174 -6.07 -13.72 -17.28
C THR A 174 -5.90 -12.80 -18.50
N ARG A 175 -6.30 -11.52 -18.36
CA ARG A 175 -6.23 -10.48 -19.38
C ARG A 175 -6.12 -9.13 -18.71
N ASP A 176 -5.63 -8.13 -19.44
CA ASP A 176 -5.55 -6.76 -18.93
C ASP A 176 -6.91 -6.26 -18.42
N VAL A 177 -6.85 -5.50 -17.32
CA VAL A 177 -8.01 -4.88 -16.69
C VAL A 177 -8.01 -3.39 -17.04
N PRO A 178 -9.04 -2.88 -17.74
CA PRO A 178 -9.13 -1.46 -18.05
C PRO A 178 -9.22 -0.59 -16.78
N ALA A 179 -8.77 0.66 -16.88
CA ALA A 179 -8.84 1.63 -15.79
C ALA A 179 -10.28 1.83 -15.27
N GLY A 180 -10.42 1.99 -13.96
CA GLY A 180 -11.69 2.21 -13.28
C GLY A 180 -12.69 1.05 -13.36
N ARG A 181 -12.29 -0.11 -13.89
CA ARG A 181 -13.17 -1.27 -14.03
C ARG A 181 -12.93 -2.29 -12.93
N THR A 182 -14.00 -3.03 -12.63
CA THR A 182 -13.97 -4.13 -11.68
C THR A 182 -13.98 -5.46 -12.40
N VAL A 183 -13.12 -6.40 -11.98
CA VAL A 183 -13.14 -7.79 -12.45
C VAL A 183 -13.23 -8.78 -11.28
N VAL A 184 -13.98 -9.87 -11.46
CA VAL A 184 -14.17 -10.91 -10.43
C VAL A 184 -14.17 -12.31 -11.05
N GLY A 185 -13.91 -13.34 -10.25
CA GLY A 185 -14.06 -14.75 -10.64
C GLY A 185 -12.80 -15.42 -11.20
N VAL A 186 -12.94 -16.70 -11.55
CA VAL A 186 -11.88 -17.55 -12.10
C VAL A 186 -12.39 -18.22 -13.36
N PRO A 187 -11.96 -17.78 -14.56
CA PRO A 187 -11.12 -16.61 -14.81
C PRO A 187 -11.85 -15.28 -14.57
N ALA A 188 -11.10 -14.21 -14.26
CA ALA A 188 -11.69 -12.91 -13.93
C ALA A 188 -12.45 -12.31 -15.13
N ARG A 189 -13.65 -11.75 -14.86
CA ARG A 189 -14.54 -11.11 -15.84
C ARG A 189 -15.03 -9.77 -15.34
N LEU A 190 -15.30 -8.85 -16.27
CA LEU A 190 -15.83 -7.52 -15.96
C LEU A 190 -17.23 -7.64 -15.35
N ILE A 191 -17.52 -6.76 -14.40
CA ILE A 191 -18.87 -6.50 -13.90
C ILE A 191 -19.30 -5.05 -14.16
#